data_AF-A0A2V9PH99-F1
#
_entry.id   AF-A0A2V9PH99-F1
#
_cell.length_a   1.000
_cell.length_b   1.000
_cell.length_c   1.000
_cell.angle_alpha   90.00
_cell.angle_beta   90.00
_cell.angle_gamma   90.00
#
_symmetry.space_group_name_H-M   'P 1'
#
loop_
_entity.id
_entity.type
_entity.pdbx_description
1 polymer ?
#
loop_
_entity_poly.entity_id
_entity_poly.type
_entity_poly.pdbx_seq_one_letter_code
_entity_poly.pdbx_strand_id
1 'polypeptide(L)'
;MLAGHKWCPSGYQRPNYQNAMGTFVNLATASGMVVEVDLHFGTGNNGIPKNDNYAGLDANHASAFWQSVANYFKGNPAVIFNLINEPHSSSEISWFCYLNGGCTVKASGGSWTVVGTQSVVNTIRATGATNPIIIAGLNWSNDLSQWLNVVPVDSGHAIIAGAHNYFDNLGCQDTTCWNNVWQNIQNNGYPILIDEFGQLHLCDHSQIEILMNWADSVNPPIGYWAWAFTVASCTTGPALISDANGTPTQTYGQGFHDHLLAVQ
;
A
#
# COMPACT_ATOMS: atom_id res chain seq x y z
N MET A 1 17.25 2.04 10.05
CA MET A 1 17.88 0.92 9.30
C MET A 1 16.90 -0.25 9.28
N LEU A 2 16.01 -0.28 8.27
CA LEU A 2 14.86 -1.19 8.09
C LEU A 2 14.40 -1.93 9.37
N ALA A 3 13.97 -1.11 10.34
CA ALA A 3 13.57 -1.36 11.74
C ALA A 3 14.22 -2.54 12.52
N GLY A 4 15.25 -2.21 13.32
CA GLY A 4 15.24 -2.48 14.77
C GLY A 4 15.56 -3.88 15.30
N HIS A 5 16.79 -4.05 15.76
CA HIS A 5 17.33 -5.03 16.72
C HIS A 5 16.30 -5.73 17.66
N LYS A 6 15.78 -6.90 17.27
CA LYS A 6 15.39 -8.07 18.12
C LYS A 6 14.38 -9.02 17.45
N TRP A 7 13.87 -8.68 16.28
CA TRP A 7 12.59 -9.24 15.82
C TRP A 7 12.67 -10.24 14.66
N CYS A 8 13.87 -10.63 14.24
CA CYS A 8 14.03 -11.64 13.20
C CYS A 8 14.49 -12.97 13.84
N PRO A 9 13.75 -14.09 13.63
CA PRO A 9 14.18 -15.42 14.06
C PRO A 9 15.61 -15.70 13.58
N SER A 10 16.37 -16.45 14.38
CA SER A 10 17.76 -16.84 14.07
C SER A 10 17.83 -17.62 12.75
N GLY A 11 18.01 -16.89 11.65
CA GLY A 11 17.96 -17.36 10.27
C GLY A 11 17.77 -16.22 9.26
N TYR A 12 17.06 -15.15 9.66
CA TYR A 12 16.87 -13.94 8.87
C TYR A 12 17.67 -12.77 9.48
N GLN A 13 19.00 -12.76 9.32
CA GLN A 13 19.78 -11.61 9.76
C GLN A 13 19.52 -10.41 8.83
N ARG A 14 19.49 -9.18 9.36
CA ARG A 14 19.13 -7.95 8.62
C ARG A 14 19.75 -7.76 7.23
N PRO A 15 21.06 -8.02 7.02
CA PRO A 15 21.64 -7.92 5.67
C PRO A 15 20.99 -8.90 4.69
N ASN A 16 20.54 -10.07 5.17
CA ASN A 16 19.90 -11.09 4.34
C ASN A 16 18.52 -10.65 3.87
N TYR A 17 17.72 -9.99 4.72
CA TYR A 17 16.41 -9.46 4.30
C TYR A 17 16.57 -8.33 3.29
N GLN A 18 17.44 -7.35 3.57
CA GLN A 18 17.68 -6.23 2.67
C GLN A 18 18.21 -6.69 1.30
N ASN A 19 19.17 -7.63 1.30
CA ASN A 19 19.73 -8.17 0.06
C ASN A 19 18.73 -9.03 -0.68
N ALA A 20 17.91 -9.83 0.01
CA ALA A 20 16.85 -10.63 -0.62
C ALA A 20 15.81 -9.72 -1.29
N MET A 21 15.31 -8.71 -0.57
CA MET A 21 14.40 -7.71 -1.12
C MET A 21 15.03 -6.96 -2.29
N GLY A 22 16.28 -6.50 -2.15
CA GLY A 22 16.99 -5.84 -3.24
C GLY A 22 17.18 -6.73 -4.47
N THR A 23 17.46 -8.02 -4.28
CA THR A 23 17.58 -8.99 -5.37
C THR A 23 16.24 -9.19 -6.09
N PHE A 24 15.14 -9.33 -5.33
CA PHE A 24 13.81 -9.47 -5.90
C PHE A 24 13.38 -8.21 -6.67
N VAL A 25 13.53 -7.03 -6.08
CA VAL A 25 13.21 -5.75 -6.73
C VAL A 25 14.03 -5.56 -8.01
N ASN A 26 15.33 -5.88 -7.99
CA ASN A 26 16.17 -5.79 -9.18
C ASN A 26 15.72 -6.77 -10.27
N LEU A 27 15.34 -8.00 -9.91
CA LEU A 27 14.82 -8.98 -10.88
C LEU A 27 13.51 -8.49 -11.51
N ALA A 28 12.56 -8.04 -10.69
CA ALA A 28 11.27 -7.55 -11.16
C ALA A 28 11.43 -6.32 -12.08
N THR A 29 12.21 -5.33 -11.65
CA THR A 29 12.44 -4.12 -12.44
C THR A 29 13.25 -4.37 -13.71
N ALA A 30 14.22 -5.31 -13.69
CA ALA A 30 14.91 -5.76 -14.91
C ALA A 30 14.00 -6.54 -15.87
N SER A 31 12.88 -7.08 -15.37
CA SER A 31 11.85 -7.76 -16.16
C SER A 31 10.77 -6.79 -16.66
N GLY A 32 10.95 -5.48 -16.46
CA GLY A 32 10.02 -4.45 -16.93
C GLY A 32 8.86 -4.14 -15.98
N MET A 33 8.86 -4.68 -14.77
CA MET A 33 7.82 -4.40 -13.78
C MET A 33 8.14 -3.15 -12.95
N VAL A 34 7.11 -2.40 -12.59
CA VAL A 34 7.16 -1.41 -11.50
C VAL A 34 6.95 -2.15 -10.19
N VAL A 35 7.68 -1.77 -9.14
CA VAL A 35 7.63 -2.43 -7.83
C VAL A 35 7.23 -1.44 -6.75
N GLU A 36 6.19 -1.76 -6.01
CA GLU A 36 5.91 -1.12 -4.73
C GLU A 36 6.72 -1.77 -3.60
N VAL A 37 7.35 -0.91 -2.78
CA VAL A 37 7.85 -1.29 -1.46
C VAL A 37 6.91 -0.71 -0.42
N ASP A 38 6.20 -1.58 0.29
CA ASP A 38 5.20 -1.24 1.28
C ASP A 38 5.66 -1.55 2.72
N LEU A 39 5.34 -0.65 3.66
CA LEU A 39 5.45 -0.89 5.09
C LEU A 39 4.16 -1.57 5.59
N HIS A 40 4.09 -2.87 5.33
CA HIS A 40 2.91 -3.69 5.62
C HIS A 40 2.73 -4.07 7.09
N PHE A 41 3.83 -4.23 7.82
CA PHE A 41 3.83 -4.64 9.22
C PHE A 41 4.64 -3.67 10.07
N GLY A 42 4.04 -3.27 11.19
CA GLY A 42 4.72 -2.49 12.21
C GLY A 42 4.43 -3.01 13.60
N THR A 43 5.40 -2.81 14.49
CA THR A 43 5.32 -3.23 15.89
C THR A 43 4.54 -2.25 16.75
N GLY A 44 4.27 -1.05 16.23
CA GLY A 44 4.09 0.14 17.07
C GLY A 44 5.20 0.22 18.12
N ASN A 45 4.82 0.50 19.36
CA ASN A 45 5.72 0.54 20.52
C ASN A 45 6.11 -0.83 21.12
N ASN A 46 5.54 -1.96 20.66
CA ASN A 46 5.52 -3.20 21.45
C ASN A 46 6.37 -4.38 20.91
N GLY A 47 7.24 -4.17 19.93
CA GLY A 47 8.03 -5.28 19.40
C GLY A 47 7.29 -6.24 18.49
N ILE A 48 7.80 -7.47 18.26
CA ILE A 48 7.44 -8.37 17.12
C ILE A 48 6.01 -8.14 16.60
N PRO A 49 5.82 -7.75 15.33
CA PRO A 49 4.49 -7.60 14.75
C PRO A 49 3.77 -8.95 14.85
N LYS A 50 2.58 -8.98 15.44
CA LYS A 50 1.79 -10.22 15.59
C LYS A 50 0.79 -10.42 14.46
N ASN A 51 0.43 -9.34 13.78
CA ASN A 51 -0.50 -9.24 12.67
C ASN A 51 -0.23 -7.95 11.88
N ASP A 52 -0.95 -7.78 10.79
CA ASP A 52 -0.99 -6.64 9.84
C ASP A 52 -1.69 -5.40 10.41
N ASN A 53 -2.10 -5.43 11.68
CA ASN A 53 -2.83 -4.34 12.32
C ASN A 53 -1.88 -3.21 12.76
N TYR A 54 -1.30 -2.52 11.78
CA TYR A 54 -0.43 -1.36 11.94
C TYR A 54 -1.16 -0.08 11.53
N ALA A 55 -1.91 0.45 12.49
CA ALA A 55 -2.80 1.61 12.39
C ALA A 55 -2.19 2.95 11.93
N GLY A 56 -0.88 3.14 12.08
CA GLY A 56 -0.23 4.43 11.87
C GLY A 56 1.29 4.38 12.03
N LEU A 57 1.99 5.29 11.36
CA LEU A 57 3.45 5.35 11.33
C LEU A 57 4.03 5.63 12.72
N ASP A 58 4.77 4.68 13.29
CA ASP A 58 5.41 4.81 14.60
C ASP A 58 6.50 5.88 14.62
N ALA A 59 6.39 6.83 15.55
CA ALA A 59 7.29 7.98 15.64
C ALA A 59 8.74 7.63 16.00
N ASN A 60 8.99 6.47 16.61
CA ASN A 60 10.33 6.06 16.99
C ASN A 60 11.08 5.35 15.85
N HIS A 61 10.36 4.75 14.89
CA HIS A 61 10.96 3.84 13.91
C HIS A 61 10.68 4.18 12.45
N ALA A 62 9.51 4.74 12.11
CA ALA A 62 9.07 4.84 10.72
C ALA A 62 9.99 5.73 9.87
N SER A 63 10.42 6.90 10.37
CA SER A 63 11.37 7.76 9.63
C SER A 63 12.71 7.06 9.38
N ALA A 64 13.25 6.32 10.36
CA ALA A 64 14.50 5.59 10.20
C ALA A 64 14.36 4.34 9.31
N PHE A 65 13.15 3.79 9.17
CA PHE A 65 12.81 2.78 8.18
C PHE A 65 12.83 3.39 6.78
N TRP A 66 12.05 4.45 6.56
CA TRP A 66 11.90 5.08 5.25
C TRP A 66 13.17 5.74 4.73
N GLN A 67 13.98 6.34 5.60
CA GLN A 67 15.31 6.83 5.22
C GLN A 67 16.21 5.70 4.71
N SER A 68 16.07 4.50 5.27
CA SER A 68 16.85 3.32 4.88
C SER A 68 16.38 2.76 3.54
N VAL A 69 15.07 2.65 3.32
CA VAL A 69 14.47 2.26 2.02
C VAL A 69 14.90 3.23 0.93
N ALA A 70 14.71 4.53 1.17
CA ALA A 70 15.02 5.58 0.20
C ALA A 70 16.49 5.58 -0.19
N ASN A 71 17.42 5.47 0.77
CA ASN A 71 18.85 5.38 0.43
C ASN A 71 19.21 4.15 -0.40
N TYR A 72 18.50 3.04 -0.21
CA TYR A 72 18.76 1.80 -0.95
C TYR A 72 18.21 1.88 -2.38
N PHE A 73 16.98 2.38 -2.55
CA PHE A 73 16.26 2.32 -3.83
C PHE A 73 16.24 3.62 -4.64
N LYS A 74 16.79 4.74 -4.14
CA LYS A 74 16.77 6.04 -4.85
C LYS A 74 17.36 6.04 -6.27
N GLY A 75 18.20 5.06 -6.60
CA GLY A 75 18.76 4.90 -7.94
C GLY A 75 17.87 4.13 -8.92
N ASN A 76 16.75 3.56 -8.46
CA ASN A 76 15.84 2.76 -9.27
C ASN A 76 14.49 3.49 -9.43
N PRO A 77 14.22 4.12 -10.59
CA PRO A 77 12.99 4.90 -10.79
C PRO A 77 11.74 4.03 -10.95
N ALA A 78 11.87 2.72 -11.13
CA ALA A 78 10.76 1.78 -11.20
C ALA A 78 10.26 1.33 -9.82
N VAL A 79 10.79 1.91 -8.73
CA VAL A 79 10.34 1.61 -7.36
C VAL A 79 9.44 2.73 -6.84
N ILE A 80 8.28 2.35 -6.30
CA ILE A 80 7.32 3.21 -5.61
C ILE A 80 7.39 2.93 -4.10
N PHE A 81 7.26 3.96 -3.27
CA PHE A 81 7.28 3.83 -1.81
C PHE A 81 5.87 3.99 -1.25
N ASN A 82 5.27 2.93 -0.71
CA ASN A 82 4.00 2.99 0.01
C ASN A 82 4.24 3.12 1.51
N LEU A 83 3.96 4.31 2.06
CA LEU A 83 4.44 4.68 3.40
C LEU A 83 3.93 3.74 4.50
N ILE A 84 2.72 3.23 4.34
CA ILE A 84 2.01 2.38 5.29
C ILE A 84 0.79 1.77 4.59
N ASN A 85 0.64 0.45 4.69
CA ASN A 85 -0.40 -0.31 3.98
C ASN A 85 -1.83 0.16 4.26
N GLU A 86 -2.23 0.14 5.54
CA GLU A 86 -3.62 0.38 5.94
C GLU A 86 -3.69 1.27 7.18
N PRO A 87 -3.60 2.61 7.04
CA PRO A 87 -3.87 3.52 8.14
C PRO A 87 -5.31 3.35 8.65
N HIS A 88 -5.47 3.00 9.91
CA HIS A 88 -6.78 2.81 10.52
C HIS A 88 -6.73 3.00 12.03
N SER A 89 -7.72 3.67 12.60
CA SER A 89 -8.10 3.54 14.01
C SER A 89 -9.36 4.38 14.14
N SER A 90 -10.49 3.72 14.32
CA SER A 90 -11.85 4.25 14.16
C SER A 90 -12.20 5.48 15.02
N SER A 91 -11.29 5.93 15.88
CA SER A 91 -11.44 7.17 16.65
C SER A 91 -10.13 7.91 17.00
N GLU A 92 -8.96 7.46 16.55
CA GLU A 92 -7.67 7.99 17.07
C GLU A 92 -6.76 8.60 16.01
N ILE A 93 -6.82 8.13 14.76
CA ILE A 93 -6.11 8.76 13.65
C ILE A 93 -7.07 9.63 12.85
N SER A 94 -7.02 10.95 13.09
CA SER A 94 -7.67 11.92 12.22
C SER A 94 -6.80 12.23 11.01
N TRP A 95 -7.41 12.70 9.92
CA TRP A 95 -6.67 13.21 8.75
C TRP A 95 -5.61 14.26 9.12
N PHE A 96 -5.92 15.15 10.07
CA PHE A 96 -4.95 16.12 10.57
C PHE A 96 -3.77 15.46 11.30
N CYS A 97 -4.02 14.43 12.12
CA CYS A 97 -2.93 13.67 12.73
C CYS A 97 -2.15 12.87 11.69
N TYR A 98 -2.80 12.29 10.69
CA TYR A 98 -2.12 11.52 9.68
C TYR A 98 -1.07 12.34 8.93
N LEU A 99 -1.37 13.61 8.64
CA LEU A 99 -0.40 14.56 8.07
C LEU A 99 0.67 15.02 9.08
N ASN A 100 0.26 15.46 10.27
CA ASN A 100 1.13 16.21 11.19
C ASN A 100 1.82 15.35 12.26
N GLY A 101 1.27 14.18 12.54
CA GLY A 101 1.68 13.31 13.66
C GLY A 101 1.26 13.86 15.02
N GLY A 102 1.84 13.27 16.07
CA GLY A 102 1.69 13.69 17.46
C GLY A 102 0.48 13.12 18.19
N CYS A 103 -0.52 12.59 17.49
CA CYS A 103 -1.57 11.82 18.13
C CYS A 103 -1.08 10.43 18.55
N THR A 104 -1.85 9.80 19.43
CA THR A 104 -1.62 8.43 19.88
C THR A 104 -2.66 7.52 19.26
N VAL A 105 -2.22 6.47 18.58
CA VAL A 105 -3.09 5.38 18.11
C VAL A 105 -3.02 4.19 19.05
N LYS A 106 -4.06 3.36 19.02
CA LYS A 106 -4.19 2.08 19.70
C LYS A 106 -4.68 1.05 18.70
N ALA A 107 -3.93 -0.03 18.63
CA ALA A 107 -4.21 -1.18 17.80
C ALA A 107 -4.01 -2.44 18.64
N SER A 108 -4.30 -3.61 18.07
CA SER A 108 -4.00 -4.89 18.72
C SER A 108 -2.50 -5.07 19.04
N GLY A 109 -1.64 -4.34 18.33
CA GLY A 109 -0.20 -4.27 18.60
C GLY A 109 0.18 -3.43 19.82
N GLY A 110 -0.65 -2.50 20.30
CA GLY A 110 -0.33 -1.61 21.42
C GLY A 110 -0.76 -0.17 21.18
N SER A 111 -0.15 0.76 21.91
CA SER A 111 -0.40 2.19 21.76
C SER A 111 0.90 2.95 21.50
N TRP A 112 0.90 3.84 20.50
CA TRP A 112 2.10 4.59 20.11
C TRP A 112 1.78 5.96 19.52
N THR A 113 2.77 6.84 19.54
CA THR A 113 2.70 8.16 18.92
C THR A 113 2.95 8.03 17.43
N VAL A 114 2.11 8.68 16.63
CA VAL A 114 2.23 8.71 15.16
C VAL A 114 3.24 9.78 14.74
N VAL A 115 4.14 9.44 13.82
CA VAL A 115 4.84 10.45 12.99
C VAL A 115 4.01 10.72 11.75
N GLY A 116 3.78 12.00 11.46
CA GLY A 116 2.96 12.41 10.33
C GLY A 116 3.63 12.11 8.99
N THR A 117 2.82 11.87 7.96
CA THR A 117 3.28 11.61 6.59
C THR A 117 4.16 12.73 6.05
N GLN A 118 3.93 14.00 6.43
CA GLN A 118 4.81 15.11 6.03
C GLN A 118 6.27 14.91 6.49
N SER A 119 6.44 14.47 7.74
CA SER A 119 7.78 14.25 8.31
C SER A 119 8.49 13.09 7.60
N VAL A 120 7.74 12.03 7.25
CA VAL A 120 8.28 10.88 6.53
C VAL A 120 8.62 11.23 5.07
N VAL A 121 7.77 11.97 4.36
CA VAL A 121 8.07 12.50 3.01
C VAL A 121 9.32 13.36 3.03
N ASN A 122 9.44 14.30 3.97
CA ASN A 122 10.65 15.12 4.12
C ASN A 122 11.89 14.26 4.38
N THR A 123 11.75 13.21 5.19
CA THR A 123 12.84 12.27 5.48
C THR A 123 13.30 11.54 4.22
N ILE A 124 12.38 11.10 3.36
CA ILE A 124 12.69 10.45 2.08
C ILE A 124 13.39 11.43 1.15
N ARG A 125 12.82 12.63 0.95
CA ARG A 125 13.39 13.64 0.04
C ARG A 125 14.76 14.14 0.49
N ALA A 126 15.02 14.21 1.79
CA ALA A 126 16.35 14.55 2.33
C ALA A 126 17.45 13.54 1.95
N THR A 127 17.11 12.33 1.48
CA THR A 127 18.08 11.36 0.94
C THR A 127 18.47 11.61 -0.51
N GLY A 128 17.76 12.52 -1.20
CA GLY A 128 17.83 12.74 -2.64
C GLY A 128 16.97 11.80 -3.48
N ALA A 129 16.13 10.96 -2.86
CA ALA A 129 15.22 10.06 -3.58
C ALA A 129 14.14 10.85 -4.33
N THR A 130 13.94 10.51 -5.60
CA THR A 130 12.90 11.08 -6.48
C THR A 130 11.80 10.08 -6.81
N ASN A 131 11.81 8.89 -6.19
CA ASN A 131 10.80 7.86 -6.35
C ASN A 131 9.38 8.38 -6.05
N PRO A 132 8.34 7.86 -6.73
CA PRO A 132 6.97 8.13 -6.33
C PRO A 132 6.68 7.64 -4.91
N ILE A 133 5.81 8.34 -4.20
CA ILE A 133 5.41 8.04 -2.83
C ILE A 133 3.90 7.90 -2.78
N ILE A 134 3.40 6.74 -2.38
CA ILE A 134 2.00 6.52 -2.09
C ILE A 134 1.68 7.02 -0.68
N ILE A 135 0.66 7.86 -0.60
CA ILE A 135 0.01 8.27 0.63
C ILE A 135 -1.37 7.60 0.63
N ALA A 136 -1.47 6.48 1.32
CA ALA A 136 -2.71 5.71 1.42
C ALA A 136 -3.82 6.49 2.17
N GLY A 137 -5.08 6.14 1.91
CA GLY A 137 -6.23 6.68 2.63
C GLY A 137 -6.33 6.24 4.09
N LEU A 138 -7.33 6.75 4.80
CA LEU A 138 -7.69 6.23 6.13
C LEU A 138 -8.71 5.09 6.01
N ASN A 139 -9.08 4.51 7.15
CA ASN A 139 -10.11 3.47 7.22
C ASN A 139 -9.74 2.27 6.34
N TRP A 140 -8.54 1.72 6.59
CA TRP A 140 -7.94 0.63 5.80
C TRP A 140 -7.76 1.03 4.34
N SER A 141 -7.20 2.23 4.13
CA SER A 141 -6.91 2.79 2.80
C SER A 141 -8.14 2.98 1.89
N ASN A 142 -9.35 2.82 2.41
CA ASN A 142 -10.58 2.97 1.63
C ASN A 142 -11.12 4.42 1.60
N ASP A 143 -10.97 5.16 2.71
CA ASP A 143 -11.43 6.54 2.80
C ASP A 143 -10.36 7.51 2.26
N LEU A 144 -10.68 8.16 1.14
CA LEU A 144 -9.90 9.25 0.55
C LEU A 144 -10.64 10.61 0.57
N SER A 145 -11.76 10.71 1.28
CA SER A 145 -12.67 11.86 1.22
C SER A 145 -12.06 13.19 1.65
N GLN A 146 -11.02 13.18 2.49
CA GLN A 146 -10.30 14.37 2.93
C GLN A 146 -8.86 14.43 2.42
N TRP A 147 -8.45 13.51 1.54
CA TRP A 147 -7.04 13.34 1.17
C TRP A 147 -6.42 14.62 0.59
N LEU A 148 -7.15 15.34 -0.27
CA LEU A 148 -6.69 16.63 -0.83
C LEU A 148 -6.47 17.72 0.21
N ASN A 149 -7.11 17.64 1.37
CA ASN A 149 -6.93 18.61 2.47
C ASN A 149 -5.66 18.35 3.28
N VAL A 150 -5.07 17.15 3.15
CA VAL A 150 -3.97 16.68 4.00
C VAL A 150 -2.87 15.95 3.24
N VAL A 151 -2.79 16.17 1.92
CA VAL A 151 -1.67 15.71 1.10
C VAL A 151 -0.37 16.41 1.56
N PRO A 152 0.72 15.68 1.83
CA PRO A 152 2.00 16.29 2.16
C PRO A 152 2.53 17.19 1.04
N VAL A 153 3.23 18.25 1.42
CA VAL A 153 4.06 19.01 0.48
C VAL A 153 5.26 18.14 0.11
N ASP A 154 5.38 17.84 -1.19
CA ASP A 154 6.47 17.04 -1.73
C ASP A 154 7.32 17.85 -2.73
N SER A 155 8.60 18.04 -2.41
CA SER A 155 9.56 18.70 -3.31
C SER A 155 9.84 17.91 -4.60
N GLY A 156 9.54 16.61 -4.61
CA GLY A 156 9.66 15.74 -5.78
C GLY A 156 8.44 15.75 -6.68
N HIS A 157 7.32 16.34 -6.24
CA HIS A 157 6.03 16.37 -6.97
C HIS A 157 5.61 14.99 -7.51
N ALA A 158 5.82 13.93 -6.72
CA ALA A 158 5.61 12.54 -7.15
C ALA A 158 4.77 11.76 -6.12
N ILE A 159 3.76 12.42 -5.54
CA ILE A 159 2.79 11.76 -4.66
C ILE A 159 1.71 11.06 -5.49
N ILE A 160 1.36 9.85 -5.07
CA ILE A 160 0.24 9.04 -5.55
C ILE A 160 -0.74 8.84 -4.37
N ALA A 161 -2.04 8.88 -4.62
CA ALA A 161 -3.04 8.48 -3.63
C ALA A 161 -3.29 6.97 -3.74
N GLY A 162 -3.06 6.24 -2.63
CA GLY A 162 -3.28 4.78 -2.54
C GLY A 162 -4.68 4.47 -2.02
N ALA A 163 -5.32 3.44 -2.58
CA ALA A 163 -6.70 3.09 -2.32
C ALA A 163 -6.90 1.57 -2.25
N HIS A 164 -7.58 1.10 -1.20
CA HIS A 164 -7.98 -0.32 -1.09
C HIS A 164 -9.48 -0.49 -1.33
N ASN A 165 -9.87 -1.58 -2.00
CA ASN A 165 -11.28 -1.92 -2.22
C ASN A 165 -11.56 -3.43 -2.17
N TYR A 166 -12.27 -3.86 -1.13
CA TYR A 166 -12.64 -5.25 -0.89
C TYR A 166 -14.14 -5.54 -0.94
N PHE A 167 -14.96 -4.53 -1.28
CA PHE A 167 -16.43 -4.61 -1.27
C PHE A 167 -17.00 -5.13 0.07
N ASP A 168 -16.34 -4.77 1.16
CA ASP A 168 -16.55 -5.25 2.52
C ASP A 168 -17.41 -4.29 3.37
N ASN A 169 -18.22 -3.47 2.69
CA ASN A 169 -19.11 -2.45 3.27
C ASN A 169 -18.39 -1.24 3.89
N LEU A 170 -17.13 -0.99 3.52
CA LEU A 170 -16.51 0.32 3.74
C LEU A 170 -17.12 1.39 2.82
N GLY A 171 -16.82 2.65 3.09
CA GLY A 171 -17.53 3.80 2.52
C GLY A 171 -17.36 3.97 1.01
N CYS A 172 -16.22 3.57 0.44
CA CYS A 172 -15.88 3.77 -0.96
C CYS A 172 -15.76 2.44 -1.71
N GLN A 173 -16.87 1.92 -2.22
CA GLN A 173 -16.94 0.59 -2.85
C GLN A 173 -17.75 0.56 -4.15
N ASP A 174 -18.13 1.74 -4.67
CA ASP A 174 -18.95 1.85 -5.89
C ASP A 174 -18.50 3.01 -6.77
N THR A 175 -19.02 3.02 -8.00
CA THR A 175 -18.72 4.04 -9.01
C THR A 175 -19.11 5.45 -8.58
N THR A 176 -20.07 5.61 -7.66
CA THR A 176 -20.45 6.92 -7.15
C THR A 176 -19.33 7.49 -6.30
N CYS A 177 -18.77 6.69 -5.39
CA CYS A 177 -17.61 7.11 -4.62
C CYS A 177 -16.39 7.31 -5.52
N TRP A 178 -16.08 6.36 -6.40
CA TRP A 178 -14.86 6.43 -7.23
C TRP A 178 -14.87 7.67 -8.14
N ASN A 179 -16.02 8.04 -8.72
CA ASN A 179 -16.15 9.26 -9.52
C ASN A 179 -16.08 10.54 -8.67
N ASN A 180 -16.71 10.57 -7.49
CA ASN A 180 -16.77 11.79 -6.68
C ASN A 180 -15.49 12.03 -5.86
N VAL A 181 -14.77 10.97 -5.50
CA VAL A 181 -13.59 11.03 -4.61
C VAL A 181 -12.31 10.78 -5.42
N TRP A 182 -12.17 9.61 -6.03
CA TRP A 182 -10.90 9.22 -6.68
C TRP A 182 -10.63 10.04 -7.95
N GLN A 183 -11.61 10.19 -8.84
CA GLN A 183 -11.44 11.07 -10.01
C GLN A 183 -11.29 12.55 -9.61
N ASN A 184 -11.89 12.99 -8.50
CA ASN A 184 -11.66 14.34 -8.00
C ASN A 184 -10.19 14.54 -7.59
N ILE A 185 -9.55 13.53 -6.98
CA ILE A 185 -8.12 13.57 -6.68
C ILE A 185 -7.28 13.61 -7.98
N GLN A 186 -7.61 12.77 -8.98
CA GLN A 186 -6.97 12.81 -10.30
C GLN A 186 -7.09 14.17 -10.99
N ASN A 187 -8.28 14.77 -10.96
CA ASN A 187 -8.55 16.09 -11.53
C ASN A 187 -7.77 17.22 -10.83
N ASN A 188 -7.32 16.99 -9.59
CA ASN A 188 -6.45 17.89 -8.85
C ASN A 188 -4.95 17.58 -9.04
N GLY A 189 -4.61 16.71 -10.00
CA GLY A 189 -3.24 16.48 -10.46
C GLY A 189 -2.50 15.34 -9.77
N TYR A 190 -3.17 14.51 -8.96
CA TYR A 190 -2.57 13.38 -8.28
C TYR A 190 -3.04 12.05 -8.87
N PRO A 191 -2.14 11.17 -9.32
CA PRO A 191 -2.53 9.82 -9.72
C PRO A 191 -3.18 9.06 -8.56
N ILE A 192 -4.10 8.17 -8.90
CA ILE A 192 -4.65 7.16 -7.99
C ILE A 192 -4.03 5.82 -8.38
N LEU A 193 -3.66 5.03 -7.38
CA LEU A 193 -3.31 3.62 -7.53
C LEU A 193 -4.18 2.81 -6.58
N ILE A 194 -4.86 1.80 -7.11
CA ILE A 194 -5.59 0.83 -6.29
C ILE A 194 -4.59 -0.27 -5.93
N ASP A 195 -3.80 -0.04 -4.89
CA ASP A 195 -2.67 -0.87 -4.49
C ASP A 195 -3.07 -2.18 -3.79
N GLU A 196 -4.33 -2.29 -3.36
CA GLU A 196 -4.97 -3.58 -3.08
C GLU A 196 -6.45 -3.58 -3.48
N PHE A 197 -6.89 -4.66 -4.13
CA PHE A 197 -8.31 -4.97 -4.22
C PHE A 197 -8.56 -6.48 -4.26
N GLY A 198 -9.78 -6.88 -3.90
CA GLY A 198 -10.20 -8.27 -4.05
C GLY A 198 -11.66 -8.49 -3.71
N GLN A 199 -12.12 -9.73 -3.89
CA GLN A 199 -13.46 -10.16 -3.52
C GLN A 199 -13.36 -11.37 -2.61
N LEU A 200 -13.96 -11.29 -1.43
CA LEU A 200 -13.86 -12.32 -0.39
C LEU A 200 -14.93 -13.42 -0.54
N HIS A 201 -14.70 -14.53 0.18
CA HIS A 201 -15.66 -15.60 0.48
C HIS A 201 -16.07 -16.55 -0.65
N LEU A 202 -16.35 -16.04 -1.86
CA LEU A 202 -17.01 -16.83 -2.90
C LEU A 202 -16.09 -17.31 -4.03
N CYS A 203 -14.81 -16.91 -4.04
CA CYS A 203 -13.90 -17.13 -5.17
C CYS A 203 -14.50 -16.67 -6.52
N ASP A 204 -15.36 -15.65 -6.47
CA ASP A 204 -15.98 -14.98 -7.61
C ASP A 204 -15.16 -13.76 -8.01
N HIS A 205 -15.30 -13.28 -9.24
CA HIS A 205 -14.61 -12.11 -9.78
C HIS A 205 -15.55 -10.97 -10.22
N SER A 206 -16.88 -11.14 -10.12
CA SER A 206 -17.83 -10.16 -10.67
C SER A 206 -17.65 -8.74 -10.11
N GLN A 207 -17.30 -8.59 -8.84
CA GLN A 207 -17.10 -7.26 -8.24
C GLN A 207 -15.77 -6.64 -8.69
N ILE A 208 -14.71 -7.44 -8.73
CA ILE A 208 -13.42 -6.94 -9.21
C ILE A 208 -13.46 -6.58 -10.70
N GLU A 209 -14.26 -7.29 -11.50
CA GLU A 209 -14.48 -6.96 -12.91
C GLU A 209 -15.14 -5.58 -13.07
N ILE A 210 -16.10 -5.22 -12.21
CA ILE A 210 -16.70 -3.87 -12.21
C ILE A 210 -15.64 -2.81 -11.91
N LEU A 211 -14.79 -3.04 -10.90
CA LEU A 211 -13.73 -2.11 -10.51
C LEU A 211 -12.68 -1.93 -11.60
N MET A 212 -12.17 -3.03 -12.17
CA MET A 212 -11.15 -3.00 -13.21
C MET A 212 -11.68 -2.32 -14.48
N ASN A 213 -12.87 -2.71 -14.96
CA ASN A 213 -13.50 -2.06 -16.11
C ASN A 213 -13.71 -0.56 -15.88
N TRP A 214 -14.13 -0.16 -14.68
CA TRP A 214 -14.21 1.26 -14.34
C TRP A 214 -12.82 1.91 -14.40
N ALA A 215 -11.82 1.36 -13.72
CA ALA A 215 -10.46 1.90 -13.63
C ALA A 215 -9.79 2.05 -15.01
N ASP A 216 -10.05 1.13 -15.94
CA ASP A 216 -9.55 1.20 -17.31
C ASP A 216 -10.30 2.24 -18.17
N SER A 217 -11.58 2.49 -17.87
CA SER A 217 -12.43 3.41 -18.65
C SER A 217 -12.20 4.89 -18.36
N VAL A 218 -11.64 5.22 -17.19
CA VAL A 218 -11.38 6.62 -16.79
C VAL A 218 -10.15 7.16 -17.51
N ASN A 219 -10.05 8.48 -17.64
CA ASN A 219 -8.93 9.13 -18.35
C ASN A 219 -8.25 10.20 -17.47
N PRO A 220 -6.98 10.02 -17.07
CA PRO A 220 -6.14 8.85 -17.37
C PRO A 220 -6.60 7.59 -16.62
N PRO A 221 -6.34 6.38 -17.15
CA PRO A 221 -6.65 5.13 -16.46
C PRO A 221 -6.00 5.05 -15.08
N ILE A 222 -6.66 4.34 -14.18
CA ILE A 222 -6.17 4.10 -12.82
C ILE A 222 -5.45 2.75 -12.81
N GLY A 223 -4.22 2.73 -12.30
CA GLY A 223 -3.49 1.47 -12.09
C GLY A 223 -4.06 0.70 -10.90
N TYR A 224 -3.88 -0.62 -10.90
CA TYR A 224 -4.37 -1.49 -9.84
C TYR A 224 -3.53 -2.76 -9.64
N TRP A 225 -3.51 -3.28 -8.41
CA TRP A 225 -2.94 -4.57 -8.05
C TRP A 225 -3.93 -5.41 -7.24
N ALA A 226 -4.21 -6.61 -7.72
CA ALA A 226 -5.10 -7.54 -7.03
C ALA A 226 -4.36 -8.23 -5.87
N TRP A 227 -5.01 -8.27 -4.70
CA TRP A 227 -4.57 -9.10 -3.60
C TRP A 227 -5.13 -10.52 -3.80
N ALA A 228 -4.33 -11.58 -3.76
CA ALA A 228 -2.86 -11.60 -3.79
C ALA A 228 -2.31 -12.77 -4.60
N PHE A 229 -1.13 -12.55 -5.21
CA PHE A 229 -0.35 -13.59 -5.89
C PHE A 229 0.34 -14.52 -4.88
N THR A 230 -0.45 -15.36 -4.22
CA THR A 230 0.00 -16.30 -3.18
C THR A 230 -0.74 -17.63 -3.29
N VAL A 231 -0.11 -18.71 -2.85
CA VAL A 231 -0.72 -20.05 -2.79
C VAL A 231 -1.52 -20.17 -1.50
N ALA A 232 -2.81 -19.81 -1.58
CA ALA A 232 -3.75 -19.89 -0.46
C ALA A 232 -5.19 -20.10 -0.96
N SER A 233 -6.19 -20.00 -0.07
CA SER A 233 -7.60 -20.07 -0.46
C SER A 233 -8.13 -18.72 -0.95
N CYS A 234 -8.78 -18.70 -2.10
CA CYS A 234 -9.52 -17.53 -2.60
C CYS A 234 -10.78 -17.20 -1.77
N THR A 235 -11.21 -18.08 -0.87
CA THR A 235 -12.36 -17.78 0.02
C THR A 235 -11.96 -16.95 1.25
N THR A 236 -10.72 -17.06 1.73
CA THR A 236 -10.29 -16.45 2.99
C THR A 236 -9.21 -15.38 2.85
N GLY A 237 -8.43 -15.36 1.77
CA GLY A 237 -7.32 -14.41 1.60
C GLY A 237 -7.03 -14.19 0.13
N PRO A 238 -7.97 -13.56 -0.60
CA PRO A 238 -8.35 -13.79 -2.00
C PRO A 238 -7.16 -14.18 -2.89
N ALA A 239 -6.78 -15.45 -2.85
CA ALA A 239 -5.59 -15.92 -3.53
C ALA A 239 -5.81 -15.97 -5.04
N LEU A 240 -4.90 -15.36 -5.81
CA LEU A 240 -4.92 -15.39 -7.28
C LEU A 240 -4.44 -16.75 -7.81
N ILE A 241 -3.59 -17.47 -7.08
CA ILE A 241 -2.97 -18.72 -7.57
C ILE A 241 -3.19 -19.89 -6.62
N SER A 242 -3.24 -21.08 -7.19
CA SER A 242 -3.45 -22.35 -6.47
C SER A 242 -2.18 -23.19 -6.33
N ASP A 243 -1.12 -22.83 -7.04
CA ASP A 243 0.20 -23.49 -6.95
C ASP A 243 1.34 -22.53 -7.28
N ALA A 244 2.58 -22.98 -7.05
CA ALA A 244 3.78 -22.20 -7.30
C ALA A 244 4.14 -22.00 -8.79
N ASN A 245 3.43 -22.67 -9.71
CA ASN A 245 3.57 -22.44 -11.15
C ASN A 245 2.69 -21.29 -11.64
N GLY A 246 1.86 -20.72 -10.76
CA GLY A 246 0.98 -19.61 -11.08
C GLY A 246 -0.38 -20.03 -11.64
N THR A 247 -0.82 -21.28 -11.44
CA THR A 247 -2.16 -21.72 -11.89
C THR A 247 -3.25 -20.87 -11.22
N PRO A 248 -4.09 -20.14 -11.98
CA PRO A 248 -5.10 -19.26 -11.39
C PRO A 248 -6.12 -20.02 -10.53
N THR A 249 -6.57 -19.41 -9.44
CA THR A 249 -7.73 -19.93 -8.69
C THR A 249 -9.01 -19.76 -9.51
N GLN A 250 -9.92 -20.73 -9.40
CA GLN A 250 -11.21 -20.68 -10.08
C GLN A 250 -12.30 -20.18 -9.14
N THR A 251 -13.07 -19.14 -9.46
CA THR A 251 -13.05 -18.28 -10.67
C THR A 251 -12.32 -16.94 -10.48
N TYR A 252 -11.86 -16.66 -9.26
CA TYR A 252 -11.30 -15.37 -8.88
C TYR A 252 -10.00 -15.01 -9.62
N GLY A 253 -8.96 -15.81 -9.44
CA GLY A 253 -7.66 -15.58 -10.10
C GLY A 253 -7.76 -15.65 -11.61
N GLN A 254 -8.62 -16.54 -12.14
CA GLN A 254 -8.90 -16.66 -13.57
C GLN A 254 -9.47 -15.35 -14.14
N GLY A 255 -10.47 -14.75 -13.48
CA GLY A 255 -11.08 -13.50 -13.92
C GLY A 255 -10.08 -12.34 -13.96
N PHE A 256 -9.23 -12.20 -12.94
CA PHE A 256 -8.16 -11.20 -12.94
C PHE A 256 -7.14 -11.42 -14.07
N HIS A 257 -6.70 -12.68 -14.23
CA HIS A 257 -5.76 -13.05 -15.29
C HIS A 257 -6.29 -12.73 -16.68
N ASP A 258 -7.53 -13.12 -16.97
CA ASP A 258 -8.14 -12.93 -18.30
C ASP A 258 -8.39 -11.45 -18.58
N HIS A 259 -8.77 -10.67 -17.57
CA HIS A 259 -8.89 -9.22 -17.69
C HIS A 259 -7.56 -8.57 -18.08
N LEU A 260 -6.46 -8.88 -17.37
CA LEU A 260 -5.14 -8.34 -17.67
C LEU A 260 -4.64 -8.69 -19.07
N LEU A 261 -5.03 -9.84 -19.64
CA LEU A 261 -4.70 -10.19 -21.02
C LEU A 261 -5.50 -9.39 -22.05
N ALA A 262 -6.68 -8.90 -21.69
CA ALA A 262 -7.56 -8.15 -22.58
C ALA A 262 -7.20 -6.66 -22.68
N VAL A 263 -6.50 -6.10 -21.68
CA VAL A 263 -6.19 -4.67 -21.57
C VAL A 263 -4.72 -4.30 -21.78
N GLN A 264 -3.88 -5.29 -22.11
CA GLN A 264 -2.46 -5.11 -22.48
C GLN A 264 -2.26 -4.53 -23.90
#